data_AF-A0A6L7KKJ0-F1
#
_entry.id   AF-A0A6L7KKJ0-F1
#
_cell.length_a   1.000
_cell.length_b   1.000
_cell.length_c   1.000
_cell.angle_alpha   90.00
_cell.angle_beta   90.00
_cell.angle_gamma   90.00
#
_symmetry.space_group_name_H-M   'P 1'
#
loop_
_entity.id
_entity.type
_entity.pdbx_description
1 polymer ?
#
loop_
_entity_poly.entity_id
_entity_poly.type
_entity_poly.pdbx_seq_one_letter_code
_entity_poly.pdbx_strand_id
1 'polypeptide(L)'
;MRSLHPDTVIAVILLAFAAALLLLWLPVDTDTGLYEIKRGKFTIGDALAPAFAGAVMAVAGLLLLFGPRSREEPRLDPHHVKFLSAMIAVVLLGMVLMRWAGPAAAMLFADSEYRLLRDTVPWKYVGFASGGFVIVAGASSVVEGRFSRGAALAGIVAVLLIIALYDLPFDDLLLPPNGDV
;
A
#
# COMPACT_ATOMS: atom_id res chain seq x y z
N MET A 1 -32.18 13.15 19.27
CA MET A 1 -30.96 13.30 18.46
C MET A 1 -30.96 12.15 17.45
N ARG A 2 -31.03 12.41 16.13
CA ARG A 2 -30.94 11.34 15.13
C ARG A 2 -29.52 10.78 15.20
N SER A 3 -29.37 9.49 15.50
CA SER A 3 -28.08 8.81 15.39
C SER A 3 -27.59 8.90 13.94
N LEU A 4 -26.34 9.30 13.75
CA LEU A 4 -25.70 9.29 12.44
C LEU A 4 -25.55 7.84 11.99
N HIS A 5 -25.84 7.55 10.72
CA HIS A 5 -25.64 6.22 10.16
C HIS A 5 -24.14 5.87 10.18
N PRO A 6 -23.73 4.64 10.53
CA PRO A 6 -22.32 4.25 10.57
C PRO A 6 -21.55 4.58 9.29
N ASP A 7 -22.16 4.34 8.12
CA ASP A 7 -21.55 4.66 6.82
C ASP A 7 -21.25 6.15 6.67
N THR A 8 -22.12 7.02 7.21
CA THR A 8 -21.90 8.47 7.18
C THR A 8 -20.70 8.84 8.06
N VAL A 9 -20.55 8.21 9.22
CA VAL A 9 -19.40 8.43 10.10
C VAL A 9 -18.11 8.00 9.40
N ILE A 10 -18.09 6.80 8.82
CA ILE A 10 -16.92 6.28 8.08
C ILE A 10 -16.60 7.17 6.88
N ALA A 11 -17.61 7.57 6.10
CA ALA A 11 -17.44 8.46 4.96
C ALA A 11 -16.81 9.79 5.36
N VAL A 12 -17.31 10.43 6.43
CA VAL A 12 -16.78 11.71 6.92
C VAL A 12 -15.34 11.55 7.40
N ILE A 13 -15.01 10.46 8.11
CA ILE A 13 -13.63 10.18 8.53
C ILE A 13 -12.69 10.02 7.33
N LEU A 14 -13.09 9.22 6.33
CA LEU A 14 -12.29 9.01 5.12
C LEU A 14 -12.09 10.31 4.33
N LEU A 15 -13.16 11.11 4.15
CA LEU A 15 -13.09 12.39 3.46
C LEU A 15 -12.23 13.40 4.21
N ALA A 16 -12.36 13.50 5.53
CA ALA A 16 -11.55 14.38 6.35
C ALA A 16 -10.06 13.99 6.30
N PHE A 17 -9.76 12.68 6.38
CA PHE A 17 -8.40 12.19 6.31
C PHE A 17 -7.79 12.38 4.90
N ALA A 18 -8.54 12.09 3.84
CA ALA A 18 -8.12 12.35 2.47
C ALA A 18 -7.88 13.85 2.22
N ALA A 19 -8.76 14.73 2.72
CA ALA A 19 -8.59 16.18 2.62
C ALA A 19 -7.35 16.64 3.38
N ALA A 20 -7.11 16.14 4.60
CA ALA A 20 -5.90 16.46 5.35
C ALA A 20 -4.63 16.02 4.59
N LEU A 21 -4.64 14.80 4.04
CA LEU A 21 -3.50 14.26 3.30
C LEU A 21 -3.23 15.04 2.00
N LEU A 22 -4.27 15.35 1.21
CA LEU A 22 -4.13 15.99 -0.09
C LEU A 22 -3.94 17.51 -0.02
N LEU A 23 -4.58 18.18 0.94
CA LEU A 23 -4.60 19.64 1.01
C LEU A 23 -3.64 20.21 2.05
N LEU A 24 -3.29 19.45 3.08
CA LEU A 24 -2.40 19.92 4.15
C LEU A 24 -1.02 19.27 4.06
N TRP A 25 -0.95 17.95 3.88
CA TRP A 25 0.34 17.24 3.87
C TRP A 25 1.04 17.34 2.52
N LEU A 26 0.35 17.01 1.42
CA LEU A 26 0.95 16.97 0.08
C LEU A 26 1.66 18.27 -0.34
N PRO A 27 1.09 19.47 -0.12
CA PRO A 27 1.76 20.73 -0.48
C PRO A 27 2.94 21.08 0.45
N VAL A 28 2.97 20.52 1.66
CA VAL A 28 4.08 20.70 2.60
C VAL A 28 5.24 19.76 2.26
N ASP A 29 4.94 18.58 1.73
CA ASP A 29 5.93 17.56 1.40
C ASP A 29 6.64 17.83 0.06
N THR A 30 5.94 18.45 -0.92
CA THR A 30 6.51 18.67 -2.26
C THR A 30 6.22 20.07 -2.81
N ASP A 31 7.25 20.70 -3.39
CA ASP A 31 7.17 22.06 -3.95
C ASP A 31 6.11 22.21 -5.07
N THR A 32 5.74 21.13 -5.78
CA THR A 32 4.74 21.15 -6.87
C THR A 32 3.58 20.16 -6.70
N GLY A 33 3.54 19.41 -5.59
CA GLY A 33 2.48 18.45 -5.26
C GLY A 33 2.63 17.04 -5.85
N LEU A 34 3.27 16.87 -7.02
CA LEU A 34 3.36 15.56 -7.70
C LEU A 34 4.73 15.25 -8.32
N TYR A 35 5.50 16.27 -8.68
CA TYR A 35 6.81 16.11 -9.32
C TYR A 35 7.86 16.97 -8.61
N GLU A 36 9.10 16.50 -8.57
CA GLU A 36 10.20 17.28 -8.03
C GLU A 36 11.25 17.48 -9.12
N ILE A 37 11.63 18.74 -9.36
CA ILE A 37 12.69 19.05 -10.32
C ILE A 37 14.00 19.08 -9.55
N LYS A 38 14.66 17.92 -9.44
CA LYS A 38 16.01 17.84 -8.87
C LYS A 38 17.04 17.91 -9.97
N ARG A 39 17.87 18.96 -9.95
CA ARG A 39 19.01 19.16 -10.87
C ARG A 39 18.64 19.06 -12.37
N GLY A 40 17.46 19.56 -12.75
CA GLY A 40 17.00 19.57 -14.14
C GLY A 40 16.43 18.23 -14.65
N LYS A 41 16.38 17.18 -13.81
CA LYS A 41 15.61 15.96 -14.08
C LYS A 41 14.22 16.06 -13.44
N PHE A 42 13.21 15.61 -14.17
CA PHE A 42 11.87 15.38 -13.63
C PHE A 42 11.88 14.06 -12.88
N THR A 43 11.81 14.11 -11.55
CA THR A 43 11.67 12.92 -10.72
C THR A 43 10.25 12.90 -10.16
N ILE A 44 9.55 11.77 -10.30
CA ILE A 44 8.28 11.55 -9.60
C ILE A 44 8.60 11.52 -8.11
N GLY A 45 8.01 12.40 -7.33
CA GLY A 45 8.24 12.46 -5.89
C GLY A 45 7.55 11.29 -5.17
N ASP A 46 8.11 10.87 -4.03
CA ASP A 46 7.52 9.85 -3.15
C ASP A 46 6.09 10.18 -2.71
N ALA A 47 5.70 11.45 -2.82
CA ALA A 47 4.37 11.99 -2.59
C ALA A 47 3.28 11.47 -3.55
N LEU A 48 3.63 10.91 -4.72
CA LEU A 48 2.65 10.38 -5.68
C LEU A 48 1.80 9.25 -5.08
N ALA A 49 2.44 8.32 -4.35
CA ALA A 49 1.73 7.17 -3.76
C ALA A 49 0.74 7.61 -2.65
N PRO A 50 1.12 8.45 -1.67
CA PRO A 50 0.18 9.08 -0.75
C PRO A 50 -0.93 9.86 -1.46
N ALA A 51 -0.61 10.66 -2.49
CA ALA A 51 -1.62 11.42 -3.24
C ALA A 51 -2.66 10.50 -3.90
N PHE A 52 -2.22 9.42 -4.54
CA PHE A 52 -3.11 8.44 -5.13
C PHE A 52 -3.99 7.75 -4.07
N ALA A 53 -3.39 7.34 -2.94
CA ALA A 53 -4.15 6.76 -1.83
C ALA A 53 -5.20 7.74 -1.28
N GLY A 54 -4.83 9.02 -1.12
CA GLY A 54 -5.74 10.12 -0.75
C GLY A 54 -6.92 10.24 -1.70
N ALA A 55 -6.67 10.25 -3.00
CA ALA A 55 -7.72 10.34 -4.02
C ALA A 55 -8.68 9.13 -3.98
N VAL A 56 -8.15 7.92 -3.85
CA VAL A 56 -8.97 6.70 -3.73
C VAL A 56 -9.82 6.73 -2.46
N MET A 57 -9.26 7.15 -1.32
CA MET A 57 -10.01 7.32 -0.07
C MET A 57 -11.12 8.37 -0.21
N ALA A 58 -10.85 9.49 -0.91
CA ALA A 58 -11.86 10.52 -1.15
C ALA A 58 -13.02 9.96 -1.98
N VAL A 59 -12.73 9.26 -3.07
CA VAL A 59 -13.76 8.60 -3.91
C VAL A 59 -14.55 7.59 -3.09
N ALA A 60 -13.89 6.72 -2.31
CA ALA A 60 -14.57 5.76 -1.45
C ALA A 60 -15.48 6.45 -0.42
N GLY A 61 -15.02 7.53 0.20
CA GLY A 61 -15.81 8.34 1.12
C GLY A 61 -17.04 8.97 0.46
N LEU A 62 -16.90 9.51 -0.75
CA LEU A 62 -18.04 10.04 -1.53
C LEU A 62 -19.05 8.93 -1.86
N LEU A 63 -18.57 7.76 -2.30
CA LEU A 63 -19.43 6.61 -2.60
C LEU A 63 -20.19 6.12 -1.37
N LEU A 64 -19.59 6.10 -0.19
CA LEU A 64 -20.28 5.76 1.06
C LEU A 64 -21.28 6.82 1.49
N LEU A 65 -20.97 8.10 1.25
CA LEU A 65 -21.85 9.22 1.63
C LEU A 65 -23.13 9.26 0.78
N PHE A 66 -23.00 9.00 -0.52
CA PHE A 66 -24.09 9.06 -1.50
C PHE A 66 -24.67 7.69 -1.87
N GLY A 67 -24.07 6.61 -1.38
CA GLY A 67 -24.45 5.24 -1.68
C GLY A 67 -25.84 4.86 -1.15
N PRO A 68 -26.45 3.81 -1.72
CA PRO A 68 -27.71 3.27 -1.20
C PRO A 68 -27.49 2.81 0.24
N ARG A 69 -28.33 3.30 1.17
CA ARG A 69 -28.27 2.87 2.56
C ARG A 69 -28.99 1.55 2.72
N SER A 70 -28.31 0.55 3.27
CA SER A 70 -28.96 -0.67 3.75
C SER A 70 -29.95 -0.27 4.86
N ARG A 71 -31.18 -0.77 4.78
CA ARG A 71 -32.20 -0.56 5.83
C ARG A 71 -31.93 -1.38 7.09
N GLU A 72 -31.03 -2.36 7.00
CA GLU A 72 -30.60 -3.18 8.12
C GLU A 72 -29.56 -2.42 8.94
N GLU A 73 -29.75 -2.40 10.26
CA GLU A 73 -28.77 -1.86 11.18
C GLU A 73 -27.47 -2.68 11.11
N PRO A 74 -26.31 -2.06 10.83
CA PRO A 74 -25.04 -2.77 10.83
C PRO A 74 -24.73 -3.27 12.23
N ARG A 75 -24.87 -4.57 12.47
CA ARG A 75 -24.43 -5.20 13.72
C ARG A 75 -22.99 -5.69 13.55
N LEU A 76 -22.12 -5.26 14.45
CA LEU A 76 -20.76 -5.77 14.56
C LEU A 76 -20.82 -7.23 15.01
N ASP A 77 -20.70 -8.14 14.05
CA ASP A 77 -20.57 -9.57 14.25
C ASP A 77 -19.07 -9.92 14.48
N PRO A 78 -18.74 -10.83 15.43
CA PRO A 78 -17.42 -11.45 15.52
C PRO A 78 -16.80 -11.88 14.18
N HIS A 79 -17.61 -12.31 13.22
CA HIS A 79 -17.15 -12.65 11.87
C HIS A 79 -16.56 -11.44 11.12
N HIS A 80 -17.17 -10.26 11.25
CA HIS A 80 -16.67 -9.01 10.65
C HIS A 80 -15.33 -8.60 11.28
N VAL A 81 -15.22 -8.70 12.62
CA VAL A 81 -13.99 -8.39 13.35
C VAL A 81 -12.86 -9.34 12.96
N LYS A 82 -13.16 -10.64 12.86
CA LYS A 82 -12.19 -11.65 12.42
C LYS A 82 -11.68 -11.35 11.01
N PHE A 83 -12.58 -11.08 10.07
CA PHE A 83 -12.21 -10.73 8.69
C PHE A 83 -11.31 -9.49 8.64
N LEU A 84 -11.72 -8.41 9.32
CA LEU A 84 -10.95 -7.17 9.37
C LEU A 84 -9.56 -7.38 10.00
N SER A 85 -9.49 -8.10 11.12
CA SER A 85 -8.22 -8.41 11.78
C SER A 85 -7.29 -9.25 10.91
N ALA A 86 -7.83 -10.21 10.16
CA ALA A 86 -7.05 -11.03 9.22
C ALA A 86 -6.50 -10.18 8.07
N MET A 87 -7.30 -9.25 7.54
CA MET A 87 -6.85 -8.32 6.49
C MET A 87 -5.71 -7.42 7.00
N ILE A 88 -5.87 -6.85 8.19
CA ILE A 88 -4.83 -6.03 8.83
C ILE A 88 -3.56 -6.86 9.05
N ALA A 89 -3.69 -8.08 9.58
CA ALA A 89 -2.55 -8.96 9.83
C ALA A 89 -1.78 -9.31 8.55
N VAL A 90 -2.48 -9.57 7.43
CA VAL A 90 -1.84 -9.80 6.13
C VAL A 90 -1.05 -8.57 5.67
N VAL A 91 -1.63 -7.38 5.77
CA VAL A 91 -0.95 -6.14 5.39
C VAL A 91 0.29 -5.91 6.26
N LEU A 92 0.16 -6.04 7.58
CA LEU A 92 1.28 -5.86 8.52
C LEU A 92 2.39 -6.89 8.26
N LEU A 93 2.03 -8.15 8.05
CA LEU A 93 3.00 -9.20 7.72
C LEU A 93 3.74 -8.88 6.41
N GLY A 94 3.00 -8.45 5.39
CA GLY A 94 3.57 -8.01 4.13
C GLY A 94 4.55 -6.84 4.30
N MET A 95 4.19 -5.83 5.08
CA MET A 95 5.04 -4.67 5.38
C MET A 95 6.30 -5.07 6.16
N VAL A 96 6.18 -5.97 7.14
CA VAL A 96 7.32 -6.52 7.88
C VAL A 96 8.27 -7.25 6.94
N LEU A 97 7.74 -8.09 6.04
CA LEU A 97 8.54 -8.79 5.04
C LEU A 97 9.21 -7.82 4.08
N MET A 98 8.48 -6.80 3.59
CA MET A 98 9.08 -5.75 2.76
C MET A 98 10.29 -5.15 3.46
N ARG A 99 10.15 -4.73 4.73
CA ARG A 99 11.21 -4.08 5.50
C ARG A 99 12.41 -4.96 5.80
N TRP A 100 12.19 -6.23 6.16
CA TRP A 100 13.22 -7.06 6.80
C TRP A 100 13.74 -8.21 5.93
N ALA A 101 13.01 -8.64 4.90
CA ALA A 101 13.45 -9.79 4.09
C ALA A 101 14.74 -9.49 3.30
N GLY A 102 14.89 -8.28 2.77
CA GLY A 102 16.11 -7.85 2.07
C GLY A 102 17.36 -7.87 2.99
N PRO A 103 17.35 -7.13 4.12
CA PRO A 103 18.45 -7.18 5.09
C PRO A 103 18.75 -8.58 5.61
N ALA A 104 17.73 -9.39 5.91
CA ALA A 104 17.91 -10.76 6.37
C ALA A 104 18.55 -11.65 5.31
N ALA A 105 18.14 -11.52 4.03
CA ALA A 105 18.76 -12.27 2.94
C ALA A 105 20.22 -11.85 2.74
N ALA A 106 20.53 -10.55 2.76
CA ALA A 106 21.91 -10.08 2.64
C ALA A 106 22.78 -10.58 3.79
N MET A 107 22.29 -10.57 5.03
CA MET A 107 23.02 -11.11 6.18
C MET A 107 23.37 -12.60 6.04
N LEU A 108 22.52 -13.38 5.38
CA LEU A 108 22.69 -14.82 5.24
C LEU A 108 23.52 -15.22 4.01
N PHE A 109 23.47 -14.42 2.95
CA PHE A 109 23.94 -14.83 1.62
C PHE A 109 24.90 -13.83 0.96
N ALA A 110 25.13 -12.65 1.53
CA ALA A 110 26.02 -11.63 0.98
C ALA A 110 27.24 -11.37 1.87
N ASP A 111 28.36 -11.03 1.23
CA ASP A 111 29.61 -10.63 1.91
C ASP A 111 29.67 -9.12 2.20
N SER A 112 28.56 -8.40 2.02
CA SER A 112 28.51 -6.93 2.11
C SER A 112 27.24 -6.46 2.80
N GLU A 113 27.28 -5.24 3.34
CA GLU A 113 26.13 -4.63 3.99
C GLU A 113 24.96 -4.42 3.01
N TYR A 114 23.73 -4.73 3.46
CA TYR A 114 22.51 -4.56 2.67
C TYR A 114 22.38 -3.15 2.06
N ARG A 115 22.81 -2.11 2.79
CA ARG A 115 22.74 -0.72 2.34
C ARG A 115 23.51 -0.47 1.03
N LEU A 116 24.61 -1.18 0.81
CA LEU A 116 25.40 -1.10 -0.42
C LEU A 116 24.78 -1.91 -1.56
N LEU A 117 23.97 -2.91 -1.21
CA LEU A 117 23.37 -3.86 -2.14
C LEU A 117 21.92 -3.50 -2.52
N ARG A 118 21.27 -2.58 -1.81
CA ARG A 118 19.83 -2.28 -1.91
C ARG A 118 19.33 -1.84 -3.28
N ASP A 119 20.23 -1.39 -4.16
CA ASP A 119 19.93 -1.01 -5.55
C ASP A 119 20.48 -2.01 -6.58
N THR A 120 20.87 -3.20 -6.12
CA THR A 120 21.44 -4.25 -6.98
C THR A 120 20.55 -5.48 -7.02
N VAL A 121 20.58 -6.18 -8.15
CA VAL A 121 19.91 -7.47 -8.31
C VAL A 121 20.73 -8.54 -7.58
N PRO A 122 20.10 -9.47 -6.84
CA PRO A 122 18.65 -9.62 -6.64
C PRO A 122 18.08 -8.86 -5.43
N TRP A 123 18.93 -8.25 -4.62
CA TRP A 123 18.62 -7.70 -3.30
C TRP A 123 17.49 -6.68 -3.31
N LYS A 124 17.46 -5.80 -4.32
CA LYS A 124 16.43 -4.77 -4.46
C LYS A 124 15.00 -5.33 -4.56
N TYR A 125 14.84 -6.59 -5.01
CA TYR A 125 13.52 -7.21 -5.18
C TYR A 125 13.08 -8.08 -4.01
N VAL A 126 13.98 -8.54 -3.12
CA VAL A 126 13.65 -9.56 -2.11
C VAL A 126 12.55 -9.08 -1.17
N GLY A 127 12.71 -7.89 -0.59
CA GLY A 127 11.72 -7.28 0.28
C GLY A 127 10.41 -7.01 -0.45
N PHE A 128 10.48 -6.24 -1.53
CA PHE A 128 9.31 -5.85 -2.32
C PHE A 128 8.50 -7.06 -2.81
N ALA A 129 9.16 -8.05 -3.40
CA ALA A 129 8.48 -9.20 -3.98
C ALA A 129 7.86 -10.12 -2.93
N SER A 130 8.58 -10.41 -1.83
CA SER A 130 8.04 -11.26 -0.77
C SER A 130 6.86 -10.62 -0.04
N GLY A 131 7.01 -9.35 0.35
CA GLY A 131 5.95 -8.63 1.04
C GLY A 131 4.76 -8.32 0.14
N GLY A 132 5.00 -7.90 -1.10
CA GLY A 132 3.94 -7.63 -2.07
C GLY A 132 3.14 -8.89 -2.42
N PHE A 133 3.82 -10.03 -2.58
CA PHE A 133 3.18 -11.32 -2.79
C PHE A 133 2.27 -11.68 -1.60
N VAL A 134 2.77 -11.54 -0.37
CA VAL A 134 1.98 -11.84 0.83
C VAL A 134 0.76 -10.94 0.94
N ILE A 135 0.86 -9.64 0.61
CA ILE A 135 -0.27 -8.73 0.62
C ILE A 135 -1.34 -9.19 -0.38
N VAL A 136 -0.98 -9.38 -1.64
CA VAL A 136 -1.95 -9.69 -2.70
C VAL A 136 -2.52 -11.10 -2.54
N ALA A 137 -1.66 -12.12 -2.40
CA ALA A 137 -2.10 -13.50 -2.26
C ALA A 137 -2.81 -13.74 -0.92
N GLY A 138 -2.33 -13.12 0.16
CA GLY A 138 -2.94 -13.20 1.48
C GLY A 138 -4.30 -12.52 1.53
N ALA A 139 -4.45 -11.32 0.98
CA ALA A 139 -5.74 -10.63 0.93
C ALA A 139 -6.75 -11.42 0.09
N SER A 140 -6.31 -11.92 -1.07
CA SER A 140 -7.12 -12.80 -1.91
C SER A 140 -7.56 -14.06 -1.16
N SER A 141 -6.67 -14.67 -0.38
CA SER A 141 -6.98 -15.87 0.41
C SER A 141 -7.93 -15.60 1.57
N VAL A 142 -7.85 -14.41 2.19
CA VAL A 142 -8.80 -13.97 3.23
C VAL A 142 -10.19 -13.77 2.62
N VAL A 143 -10.27 -13.17 1.43
CA VAL A 143 -11.53 -12.96 0.70
C VAL A 143 -12.14 -14.29 0.24
N GLU A 144 -11.32 -15.21 -0.29
CA GLU A 144 -11.78 -16.53 -0.76
C GLU A 144 -12.03 -17.54 0.38
N GLY A 145 -11.59 -17.23 1.61
CA GLY A 145 -11.62 -18.14 2.76
C GLY A 145 -10.68 -19.35 2.65
N ARG A 146 -9.82 -19.41 1.62
CA ARG A 146 -8.87 -20.48 1.35
C ARG A 146 -7.68 -19.97 0.54
N PHE A 147 -6.52 -20.58 0.70
CA PHE A 147 -5.39 -20.32 -0.20
C PHE A 147 -5.61 -21.04 -1.53
N SER A 148 -5.62 -20.29 -2.64
CA SER A 148 -5.82 -20.84 -3.97
C SER A 148 -4.60 -20.61 -4.87
N ARG A 149 -4.43 -21.48 -5.87
CA ARG A 149 -3.41 -21.27 -6.92
C ARG A 149 -3.65 -19.96 -7.68
N GLY A 150 -4.93 -19.56 -7.82
CA GLY A 150 -5.31 -18.28 -8.39
C GLY A 150 -4.78 -17.11 -7.58
N ALA A 151 -4.96 -17.13 -6.25
CA ALA A 151 -4.43 -16.11 -5.35
C ALA A 151 -2.89 -16.01 -5.42
N ALA A 152 -2.20 -17.15 -5.43
CA ALA A 152 -0.74 -17.18 -5.57
C ALA A 152 -0.29 -16.59 -6.91
N LEU A 153 -0.91 -17.00 -8.02
CA LEU A 153 -0.56 -16.49 -9.35
C LEU A 153 -0.86 -14.99 -9.48
N ALA A 154 -2.01 -14.54 -8.95
CA ALA A 154 -2.36 -13.12 -8.91
C ALA A 154 -1.31 -12.31 -8.13
N GLY A 155 -0.83 -12.83 -6.99
CA GLY A 155 0.24 -12.20 -6.23
C GLY A 155 1.55 -12.08 -7.00
N ILE A 156 1.99 -13.16 -7.66
CA ILE A 156 3.21 -13.15 -8.47
C ILE A 156 3.07 -12.16 -9.64
N VAL A 157 1.98 -12.24 -10.39
CA VAL A 157 1.72 -11.37 -11.54
C VAL A 157 1.64 -9.91 -11.10
N ALA A 158 0.92 -9.60 -10.02
CA ALA A 158 0.81 -8.23 -9.51
C ALA A 158 2.18 -7.67 -9.11
N VAL A 159 2.99 -8.43 -8.37
CA VAL A 159 4.34 -8.01 -7.99
C VAL A 159 5.20 -7.75 -9.23
N LEU A 160 5.22 -8.67 -10.19
CA LEU A 160 6.02 -8.51 -11.41
C LEU A 160 5.57 -7.31 -12.25
N LEU A 161 4.25 -7.08 -12.34
CA LEU A 161 3.71 -5.91 -13.04
C LEU A 161 4.10 -4.61 -12.34
N ILE A 162 4.06 -4.55 -11.01
CA ILE A 162 4.46 -3.34 -10.27
C ILE A 162 5.97 -3.13 -10.39
N ILE A 163 6.79 -4.17 -10.27
CA ILE A 163 8.24 -4.07 -10.56
C ILE A 163 8.45 -3.55 -11.97
N ALA A 164 7.75 -4.10 -12.98
CA ALA A 164 7.92 -3.65 -14.35
C ALA A 164 7.43 -2.22 -14.59
N LEU A 165 6.39 -1.78 -13.88
CA LEU A 165 5.86 -0.43 -14.02
C LEU A 165 6.75 0.64 -13.36
N TYR A 166 7.45 0.29 -12.29
CA TYR A 166 8.24 1.25 -11.52
C TYR A 166 9.75 1.12 -11.75
N ASP A 167 10.30 -0.08 -11.93
CA ASP A 167 11.74 -0.29 -12.06
C ASP A 167 12.24 -0.17 -13.52
N LEU A 168 11.43 -0.54 -14.52
CA LEU A 168 11.85 -0.41 -15.94
C LEU A 168 11.87 1.04 -16.46
N PRO A 169 10.86 1.89 -16.21
CA PRO A 169 10.85 3.24 -16.76
C PRO A 169 11.64 4.26 -15.92
N PHE A 170 12.03 3.91 -14.68
CA PHE A 170 12.66 4.84 -13.75
C PHE A 170 13.93 4.23 -13.13
N ASP A 171 15.07 4.47 -13.78
CA ASP A 171 16.38 3.97 -13.32
C ASP A 171 16.79 4.47 -11.93
N ASP A 172 16.28 5.64 -11.52
CA ASP A 172 16.61 6.30 -10.25
C ASP A 172 15.59 5.98 -9.12
N LEU A 173 14.56 5.15 -9.38
CA LEU A 173 13.49 4.87 -8.41
C LEU A 173 13.76 3.58 -7.63
N LEU A 174 14.01 3.73 -6.33
CA LEU A 174 14.18 2.61 -5.42
C LEU A 174 12.82 2.04 -5.00
N LEU A 175 12.57 0.77 -5.32
CA LEU A 175 11.37 0.07 -4.83
C LEU A 175 11.33 0.06 -3.29
N PRO A 176 10.16 0.23 -2.65
CA PRO A 176 10.06 0.09 -1.20
C PRO A 176 10.58 -1.28 -0.73
N PRO A 177 11.34 -1.36 0.38
CA PRO A 177 11.71 -0.30 1.33
C PRO A 177 13.10 0.32 1.05
N ASN A 178 13.65 0.17 -0.16
CA ASN A 178 15.08 0.41 -0.44
C ASN A 178 15.51 1.88 -0.42
N GLY A 179 14.56 2.81 -0.27
CA GLY A 179 14.84 4.23 -0.07
C GLY A 179 15.73 4.53 1.15
N ASP A 180 16.13 5.79 1.28
CA ASP A 180 16.93 6.25 2.41
C ASP A 180 16.11 6.21 3.72
N VAL A 181 16.57 5.42 4.68
CA VAL A 181 16.07 5.39 6.07
C VAL A 181 17.26 5.38 7.02
#